data_AF-A0A2K5DBF0-F1
#
_entry.id   AF-A0A2K5DBF0-F1
#
_cell.length_a   1.000
_cell.length_b   1.000
_cell.length_c   1.000
_cell.angle_alpha   90.00
_cell.angle_beta   90.00
_cell.angle_gamma   90.00
#
_symmetry.space_group_name_H-M   'P 1'
#
loop_
_entity.id
_entity.type
_entity.pdbx_description
1 polymer ?
#
loop_
_entity_poly.entity_id
_entity_poly.type
_entity_poly.pdbx_seq_one_letter_code
_entity_poly.pdbx_strand_id
1 'polypeptide(L)'
;MFIKVMFGAGSSVLVNTSCRLVNLTTHLRKKAGLLPDVTLALLAEDGNLVSLEEDLKEAASGAPTMGSSLLKERATYVLVRIISKVAQEGEGMAPTRYESLLENLDDHYPELAGANRQQPSRTPLAESGNAEKLHQQERQGP
;
A
#
# COMPACT_ATOMS: atom_id res chain seq x y z
N MET A 1 6.06 9.51 20.53
CA MET A 1 7.14 9.29 19.55
C MET A 1 6.60 9.67 18.17
N PHE A 2 7.41 10.10 17.20
CA PHE A 2 6.89 10.78 15.98
C PHE A 2 7.35 10.13 14.68
N ILE A 3 6.55 10.27 13.63
CA ILE A 3 6.90 9.99 12.23
C ILE A 3 6.71 11.24 11.37
N LYS A 4 7.37 11.28 10.21
CA LYS A 4 7.22 12.35 9.22
C LYS A 4 6.34 11.87 8.08
N VAL A 5 5.31 12.63 7.73
CA VAL A 5 4.42 12.32 6.59
C VAL A 5 4.54 13.43 5.56
N MET A 6 4.85 13.06 4.31
CA MET A 6 5.08 13.92 3.16
C MET A 6 3.84 13.94 2.24
N PHE A 7 3.44 15.12 1.75
CA PHE A 7 2.33 15.31 0.80
C PHE A 7 2.39 16.68 0.10
N GLY A 8 1.61 16.88 -0.95
CA GLY A 8 1.51 18.10 -1.75
C GLY A 8 2.84 18.50 -2.41
N ALA A 9 3.05 19.81 -2.60
CA ALA A 9 4.30 20.40 -3.09
C ALA A 9 5.43 20.35 -2.04
N GLY A 10 5.80 19.15 -1.57
CA GLY A 10 6.87 18.94 -0.58
C GLY A 10 6.50 19.31 0.86
N SER A 11 5.22 19.45 1.18
CA SER A 11 4.76 19.67 2.55
C SER A 11 5.03 18.45 3.42
N SER A 12 5.31 18.68 4.70
CA SER A 12 5.48 17.59 5.66
C SER A 12 4.85 17.91 7.00
N VAL A 13 4.37 16.88 7.69
CA VAL A 13 3.81 16.97 9.03
C VAL A 13 4.41 15.90 9.93
N LEU A 14 4.74 16.28 11.15
CA LEU A 14 5.12 15.34 12.20
C LEU A 14 3.88 14.92 12.97
N VAL A 15 3.63 13.61 13.06
CA VAL A 15 2.49 13.05 13.79
C VAL A 15 2.97 12.09 14.87
N ASN A 16 2.28 12.10 16.01
CA ASN A 16 2.61 11.24 17.16
C ASN A 16 2.02 9.84 16.95
N THR A 17 2.87 8.82 16.94
CA THR A 17 2.47 7.40 16.81
C THR A 17 1.79 6.88 18.07
N SER A 18 1.97 7.52 19.22
CA SER A 18 1.34 7.15 20.49
C SER A 18 -0.14 7.57 20.58
N CYS A 19 -0.72 8.09 19.49
CA CYS A 19 -2.15 8.41 19.41
C CYS A 19 -2.93 7.28 18.72
N ARG A 20 -4.25 7.27 18.94
CA ARG A 20 -5.17 6.45 18.16
C ARG A 20 -5.00 6.73 16.68
N LEU A 21 -4.97 5.69 15.87
CA LEU A 21 -4.70 5.85 14.45
C LEU A 21 -5.87 6.58 13.74
N VAL A 22 -7.13 6.43 14.18
CA VAL A 22 -8.28 7.26 13.72
C VAL A 22 -8.05 8.77 13.89
N ASN A 23 -7.39 9.19 14.98
CA ASN A 23 -7.07 10.59 15.21
C ASN A 23 -5.95 11.06 14.28
N LEU A 24 -4.95 10.20 14.04
CA LEU A 24 -3.87 10.45 13.10
C LEU A 24 -4.43 10.58 11.67
N THR A 25 -5.29 9.66 11.23
CA THR A 25 -5.95 9.68 9.93
C THR A 25 -6.78 10.95 9.73
N THR A 26 -7.59 11.32 10.73
CA THR A 26 -8.38 12.56 10.70
C THR A 26 -7.49 13.80 10.61
N HIS A 27 -6.37 13.82 11.36
CA HIS A 27 -5.41 14.92 11.33
C HIS A 27 -4.75 15.07 9.95
N LEU A 28 -4.32 13.95 9.35
CA LEU A 28 -3.72 13.93 8.01
C LEU A 28 -4.73 14.38 6.94
N ARG A 29 -5.98 13.91 6.99
CA ARG A 29 -7.06 14.38 6.09
C ARG A 29 -7.22 15.89 6.15
N LYS A 30 -7.34 16.43 7.36
CA LYS A 30 -7.49 17.87 7.58
C LYS A 30 -6.29 18.66 7.05
N LYS A 31 -5.07 18.15 7.26
CA LYS A 31 -3.84 18.81 6.80
C LYS A 31 -3.66 18.76 5.29
N ALA A 32 -4.06 17.66 4.65
CA ALA A 32 -4.00 17.48 3.21
C ALA A 32 -5.23 18.07 2.46
N GLY A 33 -6.22 18.61 3.19
CA GLY A 33 -7.42 19.19 2.58
C GLY A 33 -8.33 18.16 1.89
N LEU A 34 -8.33 16.91 2.38
CA LEU A 34 -9.05 15.80 1.76
C LEU A 34 -10.47 15.65 2.32
N LEU A 35 -11.36 15.12 1.49
CA LEU A 35 -12.73 14.80 1.89
C LEU A 35 -12.74 13.62 2.90
N PRO A 36 -13.74 13.56 3.80
CA PRO A 36 -13.85 12.49 4.80
C PRO A 36 -14.02 11.09 4.18
N ASP A 37 -14.63 11.00 3.00
CA ASP A 37 -14.90 9.73 2.31
C ASP A 37 -13.67 9.16 1.58
N VAL A 38 -12.54 9.88 1.58
CA VAL A 38 -11.31 9.41 0.93
C VAL A 38 -10.59 8.42 1.85
N THR A 39 -10.44 7.20 1.37
CA THR A 39 -9.61 6.18 2.02
C THR A 39 -8.13 6.52 1.83
N LEU A 40 -7.37 6.53 2.93
CA LEU A 40 -5.96 6.89 2.93
C LEU A 40 -5.07 5.71 3.30
N ALA A 41 -3.83 5.78 2.82
CA ALA A 41 -2.74 4.93 3.26
C ALA A 41 -1.44 5.74 3.38
N LEU A 42 -0.46 5.16 4.04
CA LEU A 42 0.89 5.66 4.14
C LEU A 42 1.83 4.70 3.42
N LEU A 43 2.64 5.23 2.50
CA LEU A 43 3.70 4.50 1.83
C LEU A 43 5.02 4.80 2.52
N ALA A 44 5.64 3.78 3.12
CA ALA A 44 6.93 3.90 3.77
C ALA A 44 8.07 3.98 2.73
N GLU A 45 9.23 4.49 3.16
CA GLU A 45 10.47 4.55 2.35
C GLU A 45 10.97 3.18 1.87
N ASP A 46 10.57 2.09 2.54
CA ASP A 46 10.90 0.72 2.13
C ASP A 46 9.89 0.11 1.13
N GLY A 47 8.91 0.91 0.68
CA GLY A 47 7.85 0.49 -0.22
C GLY A 47 6.66 -0.18 0.45
N ASN A 48 6.65 -0.32 1.79
CA ASN A 48 5.53 -0.91 2.51
C ASN A 48 4.33 0.05 2.58
N LEU A 49 3.16 -0.43 2.18
CA LEU A 49 1.89 0.29 2.29
C LEU A 49 1.18 -0.06 3.59
N VAL A 50 0.84 0.96 4.37
CA VAL A 50 0.05 0.88 5.59
C VAL A 50 -1.30 1.54 5.37
N SER A 51 -2.36 0.74 5.30
CA SER A 51 -3.73 1.27 5.19
C SER A 51 -4.15 1.96 6.48
N LEU A 52 -4.71 3.17 6.35
CA LEU A 52 -5.29 3.94 7.45
C LEU A 52 -6.81 3.71 7.60
N GLU A 53 -7.34 2.71 6.90
CA GLU A 53 -8.75 2.33 6.97
C GLU A 53 -9.04 1.58 8.28
N GLU A 54 -9.52 2.34 9.26
CA GLU A 54 -9.76 1.82 10.62
C GLU A 54 -11.20 1.82 11.07
N ASP A 55 -12.06 2.68 10.52
CA ASP A 55 -13.49 2.68 10.88
C ASP A 55 -14.11 1.29 10.70
N LEU A 56 -13.70 0.55 9.66
CA LEU A 56 -14.16 -0.82 9.41
C LEU A 56 -13.47 -1.88 10.29
N LYS A 57 -12.20 -1.65 10.67
CA LYS A 57 -11.39 -2.62 11.43
C LYS A 57 -11.59 -2.51 12.94
N GLU A 58 -11.67 -1.30 13.50
CA GLU A 58 -11.97 -1.09 14.92
C GLU A 58 -13.40 -1.55 15.25
N ALA A 59 -14.37 -1.33 14.34
CA ALA A 59 -15.73 -1.82 14.51
C ALA A 59 -15.82 -3.35 14.57
N ALA A 60 -14.99 -4.06 13.78
CA ALA A 60 -14.95 -5.52 13.77
C ALA A 60 -14.13 -6.12 14.93
N SER A 61 -13.03 -5.48 15.32
CA SER A 61 -12.09 -6.00 16.34
C SER A 61 -12.43 -5.56 17.77
N GLY A 62 -13.19 -4.48 17.95
CA GLY A 62 -13.54 -3.91 19.26
C GLY A 62 -12.35 -3.30 20.04
N ALA A 63 -11.15 -3.33 19.49
CA ALA A 63 -9.93 -2.84 20.12
C ALA A 63 -9.41 -1.57 19.43
N PRO A 64 -8.97 -0.55 20.19
CA PRO A 64 -8.38 0.65 19.59
C PRO A 64 -7.00 0.31 19.02
N THR A 65 -6.79 0.64 17.76
CA THR A 65 -5.52 0.49 17.07
C THR A 65 -4.69 1.76 17.28
N MET A 66 -3.51 1.58 17.88
CA MET A 66 -2.55 2.67 18.05
C MET A 66 -1.72 2.83 16.78
N GLY A 67 -1.36 4.06 16.45
CA GLY A 67 -0.47 4.33 15.32
C GLY A 67 0.87 3.61 15.45
N SER A 68 1.41 3.49 16.65
CA SER A 68 2.66 2.78 16.95
C SER A 68 2.60 1.28 16.66
N SER A 69 1.41 0.68 16.56
CA SER A 69 1.27 -0.74 16.22
C SER A 69 1.52 -1.02 14.74
N LEU A 70 1.30 -0.04 13.87
CA LEU A 70 1.44 -0.19 12.42
C LEU A 70 2.59 0.65 11.85
N LEU A 71 2.91 1.78 12.48
CA LEU A 71 3.86 2.75 11.97
C LEU A 71 5.19 2.59 12.68
N LYS A 72 6.21 2.29 11.88
CA LYS A 72 7.60 2.35 12.32
C LYS A 72 7.95 3.76 12.72
N GLU A 73 8.38 3.90 13.96
CA GLU A 73 8.70 5.16 14.58
C GLU A 73 9.94 5.80 13.95
N ARG A 74 9.98 7.15 13.88
CA ARG A 74 11.06 7.95 13.26
C ARG A 74 11.31 7.66 11.77
N ALA A 75 10.38 7.00 11.08
CA ALA A 75 10.42 6.81 9.63
C ALA A 75 9.70 7.94 8.88
N THR A 76 10.03 8.08 7.60
CA THR A 76 9.28 8.94 6.68
C THR A 76 8.25 8.12 5.92
N TYR A 77 7.08 8.71 5.71
CA TYR A 77 6.01 8.14 4.91
C TYR A 77 5.53 9.17 3.90
N VAL A 78 5.04 8.69 2.77
CA VAL A 78 4.31 9.48 1.78
C VAL A 78 2.81 9.21 1.94
N LEU A 79 2.02 10.28 1.96
CA LEU A 79 0.57 10.16 2.01
C LEU A 79 0.04 9.73 0.65
N VAL A 80 -0.74 8.65 0.62
CA VAL A 80 -1.37 8.16 -0.61
C VAL A 80 -2.88 8.01 -0.40
N ARG A 81 -3.67 8.28 -1.44
CA ARG A 81 -5.11 7.98 -1.47
C ARG A 81 -5.34 6.62 -2.12
N ILE A 82 -6.31 5.90 -1.60
CA ILE A 82 -6.78 4.64 -2.17
C ILE A 82 -7.97 4.95 -3.07
N ILE A 83 -7.87 4.52 -4.33
CA ILE A 83 -8.94 4.60 -5.33
C ILE A 83 -9.41 3.18 -5.57
N SER A 84 -10.41 2.76 -4.80
CA SER A 84 -11.18 1.56 -5.11
C SER A 84 -12.20 1.89 -6.20
N LYS A 85 -12.13 1.22 -7.34
CA LYS A 85 -13.28 1.17 -8.24
C LYS A 85 -14.28 0.23 -7.60
N VAL A 86 -15.48 0.73 -7.28
CA VAL A 86 -16.59 -0.15 -6.88
C VAL A 86 -16.76 -1.17 -8.01
N ALA A 87 -16.46 -2.43 -7.74
CA ALA A 87 -16.81 -3.50 -8.64
C ALA A 87 -18.34 -3.47 -8.77
N GLN A 88 -18.83 -3.12 -9.95
CA GLN A 88 -20.23 -3.36 -10.28
C GLN A 88 -20.47 -4.85 -10.05
N GLU A 89 -21.59 -5.19 -9.40
CA GLU A 89 -21.96 -6.56 -9.06
C GLU A 89 -21.81 -7.47 -10.28
N GLY A 90 -20.78 -8.31 -10.29
CA GLY A 90 -20.55 -9.31 -11.34
C GLY A 90 -19.13 -9.42 -11.89
N GLU A 91 -18.29 -8.39 -11.79
CA GLU A 91 -16.92 -8.44 -12.30
C GLU A 91 -15.92 -8.51 -11.14
N GLY A 92 -14.94 -9.42 -11.22
CA GLY A 92 -13.97 -9.68 -10.16
C GLY A 92 -13.32 -8.42 -9.57
N MET A 93 -12.95 -8.50 -8.29
CA MET A 93 -12.32 -7.45 -7.47
C MET A 93 -11.48 -6.49 -8.32
N ALA A 94 -12.03 -5.31 -8.61
CA ALA A 94 -11.32 -4.32 -9.40
C ALA A 94 -10.02 -3.95 -8.68
N PRO A 95 -8.89 -3.80 -9.40
CA PRO A 95 -7.61 -3.53 -8.77
C PRO A 95 -7.68 -2.22 -7.98
N THR A 96 -7.43 -2.29 -6.68
CA THR A 96 -7.25 -1.14 -5.81
C THR A 96 -6.04 -0.35 -6.30
N ARG A 97 -6.27 0.87 -6.79
CA ARG A 97 -5.18 1.75 -7.24
C ARG A 97 -4.80 2.70 -6.11
N TYR A 98 -3.50 2.94 -5.96
CA TYR A 98 -2.98 3.94 -5.04
C TYR A 98 -2.60 5.19 -5.83
N GLU A 99 -2.69 6.35 -5.20
CA GLU A 99 -2.23 7.59 -5.81
C GLU A 99 -1.53 8.44 -4.76
N SER A 100 -0.28 8.79 -5.07
CA SER A 100 0.52 9.68 -4.24
C SER A 100 -0.12 11.05 -4.18
N LEU A 101 -0.23 11.59 -2.98
CA LEU A 101 -0.58 12.98 -2.78
C LEU A 101 0.65 13.89 -2.74
N LEU A 102 1.86 13.32 -2.73
CA LEU A 102 3.10 14.07 -2.90
C LEU A 102 3.35 14.33 -4.38
N GLU A 103 3.57 15.60 -4.72
CA GLU A 103 3.96 16.03 -6.06
C GLU A 103 5.39 15.58 -6.37
N ASN A 104 5.64 15.24 -7.65
CA ASN A 104 6.96 14.82 -8.11
C ASN A 104 7.54 13.66 -7.28
N LEU A 105 6.69 12.69 -6.90
CA LEU A 105 7.13 11.51 -6.14
C LEU A 105 8.29 10.81 -6.86
N ASP A 106 8.21 10.68 -8.18
CA ASP A 106 9.25 10.06 -9.02
C ASP A 106 10.61 10.80 -8.94
N ASP A 107 10.60 12.12 -8.72
CA ASP A 107 11.82 12.92 -8.62
C ASP A 107 12.44 12.85 -7.22
N HIS A 108 11.61 12.75 -6.19
CA HIS A 108 12.05 12.76 -4.79
C HIS A 108 12.31 11.37 -4.21
N TYR A 109 11.56 10.37 -4.66
CA TYR A 109 11.58 8.99 -4.19
C TYR A 109 11.32 8.03 -5.37
N PRO A 110 12.25 7.95 -6.34
CA PRO A 110 12.10 7.08 -7.52
C PRO A 110 11.90 5.61 -7.16
N GLU A 111 12.42 5.17 -6.02
CA GLU A 111 12.21 3.82 -5.47
C GLU A 111 10.74 3.55 -5.09
N LEU A 112 9.98 4.58 -4.73
CA LEU A 112 8.57 4.49 -4.34
C LEU A 112 7.61 4.59 -5.52
N ALA A 113 8.03 5.24 -6.62
CA ALA A 113 7.24 5.39 -7.83
C ALA A 113 6.84 4.04 -8.47
N GLY A 114 7.71 3.02 -8.33
CA GLY A 114 7.46 1.67 -8.82
C GLY A 114 6.42 0.88 -8.01
N ALA A 115 6.33 1.12 -6.70
CA ALA A 115 5.40 0.40 -5.80
C ALA A 115 3.93 0.69 -6.11
N ASN A 116 3.64 1.82 -6.76
CA ASN A 116 2.29 2.19 -7.19
C ASN A 116 1.80 1.41 -8.43
N ARG A 117 2.70 0.79 -9.20
CA ARG A 117 2.30 0.26 -10.51
C ARG A 117 1.56 -1.06 -10.44
N GLN A 118 1.95 -1.99 -9.58
CA GLN A 118 1.25 -3.26 -9.41
C GLN A 118 1.64 -3.79 -8.02
N GLN A 119 0.69 -4.05 -7.13
CA GLN A 119 0.86 -5.21 -6.28
C GLN A 119 0.57 -6.40 -7.18
N PRO A 120 1.58 -7.10 -7.74
CA PRO A 120 1.29 -8.41 -8.29
C PRO A 120 0.74 -9.23 -7.13
N SER A 121 -0.43 -9.85 -7.35
CA SER A 121 -0.82 -10.99 -6.55
C SER A 121 0.41 -11.89 -6.42
N ARG A 122 0.94 -12.05 -5.21
CA ARG A 122 2.08 -12.95 -4.97
C ARG A 122 1.60 -14.37 -5.31
N THR A 123 1.73 -14.76 -6.56
CA THR A 123 1.93 -16.15 -6.95
C THR A 123 3.42 -16.25 -7.28
N PRO A 124 4.22 -16.95 -6.48
CA PRO A 124 5.62 -17.17 -6.84
C PRO A 124 5.64 -17.98 -8.14
N LEU A 125 6.19 -17.38 -9.21
CA LEU A 125 6.68 -18.14 -10.35
C LEU A 125 7.81 -19.03 -9.82
N ALA A 126 7.50 -20.30 -9.58
CA ALA A 126 8.52 -21.32 -9.49
C ALA A 126 8.98 -21.61 -10.92
N GLU A 127 10.02 -20.89 -11.36
CA GLU A 127 10.93 -21.45 -12.34
C GLU A 127 11.63 -22.65 -11.68
N SER A 128 11.38 -23.85 -12.20
CA SER A 128 12.30 -24.98 -12.03
C SER A 128 12.54 -25.56 -13.41
N GLY A 129 13.69 -25.21 -13.97
CA GLY A 129 14.15 -25.71 -15.25
C GLY A 129 14.43 -27.20 -15.21
N ASN A 130 14.10 -27.87 -16.30
CA ASN A 130 14.67 -29.16 -16.66
C ASN A 130 15.01 -29.16 -18.15
N ALA A 131 16.19 -28.63 -18.47
CA ALA A 131 16.91 -29.07 -19.66
C ALA A 131 17.68 -30.34 -19.28
N GLU A 132 17.45 -31.45 -19.99
CA GLU A 132 18.41 -32.51 -20.33
C GLU A 132 17.62 -33.61 -21.10
N LYS A 133 17.62 -33.57 -22.44
CA LYS A 133 18.57 -34.18 -23.38
C LYS A 133 18.22 -35.63 -23.75
N LEU A 134 17.68 -35.76 -24.98
CA LEU A 134 17.93 -36.80 -26.01
C LEU A 134 18.34 -38.21 -25.53
N HIS A 135 17.55 -39.23 -25.88
CA HIS A 135 17.92 -40.24 -26.89
C HIS A 135 16.78 -41.26 -27.08
N GLN A 136 16.40 -41.46 -28.36
CA GLN A 136 16.08 -42.76 -28.99
C GLN A 136 14.83 -43.54 -28.51
N GLN A 137 14.09 -44.29 -29.32
CA GLN A 137 14.05 -44.60 -30.75
C GLN A 137 12.89 -45.60 -30.91
N GLU A 138 12.17 -45.51 -32.03
CA GLU A 138 11.37 -46.54 -32.72
C GLU A 138 10.41 -47.51 -31.99
N ARG A 139 9.24 -47.67 -32.63
CA ARG A 139 8.47 -48.91 -32.94
C ARG A 139 8.33 -49.96 -31.82
N GLN A 140 7.16 -50.51 -31.53
CA GLN A 140 6.27 -51.26 -32.43
C GLN A 140 5.07 -51.76 -31.59
N GLY A 141 3.91 -51.96 -32.24
CA GLY A 141 2.77 -52.68 -31.66
C GLY A 141 3.07 -54.17 -31.43
N PRO A 142 2.18 -54.85 -30.71
CA PRO A 142 1.26 -55.76 -31.39
C PRO A 142 -0.22 -55.43 -31.22
#